data_AF-A0A151R625-F1
#
_entry.id   AF-A0A151R625-F1
#
_cell.length_a   1.000
_cell.length_b   1.000
_cell.length_c   1.000
_cell.angle_alpha   90.00
_cell.angle_beta   90.00
_cell.angle_gamma   90.00
#
_symmetry.space_group_name_H-M   'P 1'
#
loop_
_entity.id
_entity.type
_entity.pdbx_description
1 polymer ?
#
loop_
_entity_poly.entity_id
_entity_poly.type
_entity_poly.pdbx_seq_one_letter_code
_entity_poly.pdbx_strand_id
1 'polypeptide(L)'
;EGYVALHFGAVRLVLTLHGRKGLPVTARVSLIDSTFHHYEHAVIESVLTTLNAGSVVLTIFPNFNIQLKDPTLPRRFKVQVQIVGASQEEAALAATLHHQLIFRVQDHCYDLPT
;
A
#
# COMPACT_ATOMS: atom_id res chain seq x y z
N GLU A 1 25.55 -20.46 2.01
CA GLU A 1 25.06 -19.26 2.72
C GLU A 1 24.60 -18.26 1.68
N GLY A 2 23.39 -17.72 1.83
CA GLY A 2 22.82 -16.83 0.83
C GLY A 2 21.60 -16.14 1.40
N TYR A 3 21.18 -15.05 0.76
CA TYR A 3 19.97 -14.36 1.13
C TYR A 3 18.75 -15.28 0.99
N VAL A 4 17.89 -15.31 2.01
CA VAL A 4 16.70 -16.16 2.06
C VAL A 4 15.40 -15.38 2.24
N ALA A 5 15.47 -14.10 2.63
CA ALA A 5 14.28 -13.31 2.94
C ALA A 5 14.43 -11.82 2.60
N LEU A 6 13.28 -11.16 2.48
CA LEU A 6 13.12 -9.71 2.45
C LEU A 6 12.41 -9.26 3.71
N HIS A 7 13.01 -8.31 4.41
CA HIS A 7 12.35 -7.55 5.47
C HIS A 7 11.71 -6.30 4.86
N PHE A 8 10.39 -6.19 4.94
CA PHE A 8 9.67 -5.00 4.49
C PHE A 8 9.57 -3.99 5.63
N GLY A 9 10.42 -2.96 5.58
CA GLY A 9 10.48 -1.93 6.61
C GLY A 9 9.43 -0.85 6.39
N ALA A 10 9.23 -0.41 5.15
CA ALA A 10 8.25 0.64 4.84
C ALA A 10 7.71 0.55 3.41
N VAL A 11 6.47 0.99 3.26
CA VAL A 11 5.81 1.24 1.97
C VAL A 11 5.38 2.68 1.95
N ARG A 12 5.90 3.46 1.00
CA ARG A 12 5.52 4.85 0.79
C ARG A 12 4.55 4.94 -0.38
N LEU A 13 3.43 5.60 -0.15
CA LEU A 13 2.40 5.85 -1.15
C LEU A 13 2.25 7.35 -1.33
N VAL A 14 2.08 7.79 -2.57
CA VAL A 14 1.78 9.19 -2.89
C VAL A 14 0.53 9.21 -3.75
N LEU A 15 -0.56 9.73 -3.20
CA LEU A 15 -1.84 9.84 -3.89
C LEU A 15 -2.08 11.28 -4.32
N THR A 16 -2.29 11.50 -5.61
CA THR A 16 -2.58 12.80 -6.19
C THR A 16 -3.93 12.74 -6.90
N LEU A 17 -4.85 13.62 -6.55
CA LEU A 17 -6.10 13.82 -7.28
C LEU A 17 -5.88 14.88 -8.37
N HIS A 18 -6.29 14.62 -9.62
CA HIS A 18 -6.23 15.62 -10.71
C HIS A 18 -7.57 16.33 -10.95
N GLY A 19 -8.40 16.42 -9.92
CA GLY A 19 -9.71 17.07 -9.97
C GLY A 19 -9.67 18.58 -9.73
N ARG A 20 -10.86 19.20 -9.71
CA ARG A 20 -11.00 20.63 -9.37
C ARG A 20 -10.52 20.87 -7.93
N LYS A 21 -9.61 21.83 -7.77
CA LYS A 21 -9.12 22.26 -6.45
C LYS A 21 -10.26 22.84 -5.61
N GLY A 22 -10.22 22.61 -4.30
CA GLY A 22 -11.19 23.17 -3.36
C GLY A 22 -12.48 22.36 -3.18
N LEU A 23 -12.63 21.22 -3.86
CA LEU A 23 -13.69 20.27 -3.55
C LEU A 23 -13.33 19.45 -2.31
N PRO A 24 -14.30 19.16 -1.41
CA PRO A 24 -14.07 18.30 -0.25
C PRO A 24 -14.02 16.83 -0.69
N VAL A 25 -12.89 16.42 -1.27
CA VAL A 25 -12.64 15.04 -1.68
C VAL A 25 -11.91 14.32 -0.56
N THR A 26 -12.44 13.17 -0.15
CA THR A 26 -11.78 12.29 0.83
C THR A 26 -11.28 11.04 0.12
N ALA A 27 -10.19 10.48 0.65
CA ALA A 27 -9.68 9.20 0.22
C ALA A 27 -9.35 8.31 1.41
N ARG A 28 -9.77 7.05 1.31
CA ARG A 28 -9.30 5.97 2.17
C ARG A 28 -8.27 5.17 1.39
N VAL A 29 -7.06 5.08 1.94
CA VAL A 29 -5.96 4.31 1.36
C VAL A 29 -5.58 3.21 2.33
N SER A 30 -5.61 1.96 1.87
CA SER A 30 -5.23 0.80 2.68
C SER A 30 -4.11 0.01 2.00
N LEU A 31 -3.12 -0.44 2.78
CA LEU A 31 -2.17 -1.47 2.36
C LEU A 31 -2.67 -2.82 2.84
N ILE A 32 -2.72 -3.79 1.93
CA ILE A 32 -3.33 -5.09 2.14
C ILE A 32 -2.31 -6.19 1.82
N ASP A 33 -2.17 -7.16 2.72
CA ASP A 33 -1.54 -8.45 2.44
C ASP A 33 -2.57 -9.41 1.81
N SER A 34 -2.36 -9.72 0.55
CA SER A 34 -3.26 -10.54 -0.27
C SER A 34 -3.26 -12.04 0.05
N THR A 35 -2.40 -12.52 0.95
CA THR A 35 -2.40 -13.94 1.34
C THR A 35 -3.43 -14.27 2.40
N PHE A 36 -3.96 -13.27 3.10
CA PHE A 36 -5.05 -13.48 4.04
C PHE A 36 -6.39 -13.57 3.29
N HIS A 37 -7.22 -14.53 3.70
CA HIS A 37 -8.52 -14.77 3.09
C HIS A 37 -9.61 -13.79 3.54
N HIS A 38 -9.42 -13.18 4.71
CA HIS A 38 -10.37 -12.27 5.33
C HIS A 38 -9.80 -10.85 5.36
N TYR A 39 -10.63 -9.87 5.01
CA TYR A 39 -10.21 -8.48 4.85
C TYR A 39 -9.66 -7.90 6.15
N GLU A 40 -10.31 -8.18 7.27
CA GLU A 40 -9.92 -7.72 8.61
C GLU A 40 -8.52 -8.19 9.04
N HIS A 41 -8.05 -9.33 8.51
CA HIS A 41 -6.70 -9.84 8.76
C HIS A 41 -5.70 -9.41 7.68
N ALA A 42 -6.20 -9.07 6.49
CA ALA A 42 -5.39 -8.68 5.34
C ALA A 42 -4.93 -7.22 5.41
N VAL A 43 -5.70 -6.32 6.03
CA VAL A 43 -5.34 -4.90 6.13
C VAL A 43 -4.18 -4.73 7.10
N ILE A 44 -3.05 -4.26 6.58
CA ILE A 44 -1.88 -3.88 7.38
C ILE A 44 -2.12 -2.51 8.03
N GLU A 45 -2.52 -1.54 7.22
CA GLU A 45 -2.83 -0.19 7.68
C GLU A 45 -3.84 0.47 6.74
N SER A 46 -4.69 1.35 7.28
CA SER A 46 -5.65 2.15 6.53
C SER A 46 -5.64 3.58 7.04
N VAL A 47 -5.53 4.54 6.13
CA VAL A 47 -5.57 5.98 6.45
C VAL A 47 -6.73 6.64 5.70
N LEU A 48 -7.49 7.48 6.40
CA LEU A 48 -8.47 8.39 5.82
C LEU A 48 -7.85 9.79 5.71
N THR A 49 -7.82 10.35 4.52
CA THR A 49 -7.24 11.67 4.22
C THR A 49 -8.15 12.51 3.34
N THR A 50 -7.91 13.81 3.28
CA THR A 50 -8.52 14.72 2.31
C THR A 50 -7.56 15.02 1.15
N LEU A 51 -8.10 15.27 -0.04
CA LEU A 51 -7.36 15.54 -1.28
C LEU A 51 -7.67 16.96 -1.79
N ASN A 52 -7.42 17.97 -0.96
CA ASN A 52 -7.95 19.32 -1.18
C ASN A 52 -7.22 20.14 -2.27
N ALA A 53 -5.90 19.95 -2.46
CA ALA A 53 -5.12 20.76 -3.42
C ALA A 53 -3.74 20.19 -3.83
N GLY A 54 -3.46 18.92 -3.57
CA GLY A 54 -2.14 18.34 -3.87
C GLY A 54 -2.03 16.86 -3.53
N SER A 55 -0.80 16.37 -3.53
CA SER A 55 -0.49 14.99 -3.20
C SER A 55 -0.48 14.75 -1.70
N VAL A 56 -1.06 13.65 -1.26
CA VAL A 56 -0.90 13.14 0.10
C VAL A 56 0.17 12.06 0.08
N VAL A 57 1.12 12.15 1.01
CA VAL A 57 2.16 11.16 1.21
C VAL A 57 1.82 10.34 2.44
N LEU A 58 1.79 9.02 2.27
CA LEU A 58 1.55 8.04 3.32
C LEU A 58 2.77 7.15 3.44
N THR A 59 3.19 6.85 4.67
CA THR A 59 4.26 5.87 4.91
C THR A 59 3.70 4.83 5.88
N ILE A 60 3.63 3.59 5.42
CA ILE A 60 3.08 2.45 6.14
C ILE A 60 4.25 1.53 6.50
N PHE A 61 4.29 1.07 7.75
CA PHE A 61 5.39 0.24 8.25
C PHE A 61 4.90 -1.21 8.49
N PRO A 62 4.88 -2.07 7.45
CA PRO A 62 4.42 -3.45 7.61
C PRO A 62 5.26 -4.25 8.62
N ASN A 63 6.58 -4.02 8.63
CA ASN A 63 7.53 -4.58 9.61
C ASN A 63 7.48 -6.11 9.76
N PHE A 64 7.52 -6.84 8.64
CA PHE A 64 7.61 -8.31 8.64
C PHE A 64 8.54 -8.84 7.55
N ASN A 65 8.89 -10.12 7.66
CA ASN A 65 9.79 -10.81 6.75
C ASN A 65 9.00 -11.73 5.81
N ILE A 66 9.45 -11.82 4.55
CA ILE A 66 8.92 -12.76 3.56
C ILE A 66 10.08 -13.54 2.96
N GLN A 67 9.95 -14.85 2.85
CA GLN A 67 10.98 -15.68 2.22
C GLN A 67 11.05 -15.38 0.71
N LEU A 68 12.26 -15.35 0.15
CA LEU A 68 12.46 -15.15 -1.29
C LEU A 68 11.84 -16.26 -2.14
N LYS A 69 11.69 -17.46 -1.55
CA LYS A 69 11.05 -18.62 -2.19
C LYS A 69 9.51 -18.59 -2.13
N ASP A 70 8.92 -17.63 -1.40
CA ASP A 70 7.47 -17.53 -1.27
C ASP A 70 6.86 -17.16 -2.64
N PRO A 71 5.99 -18.01 -3.21
CA PRO A 71 5.40 -17.76 -4.54
C PRO A 71 4.44 -16.56 -4.54
N THR A 72 4.01 -16.09 -3.37
CA THR A 72 3.13 -14.93 -3.21
C THR A 72 3.88 -13.61 -3.22
N LEU A 73 5.21 -13.62 -3.08
CA LEU A 73 6.04 -12.42 -2.94
C LEU A 73 5.75 -11.34 -4.00
N PRO A 74 5.64 -11.63 -5.31
CA PRO A 74 5.39 -10.60 -6.32
C PRO A 74 4.02 -9.93 -6.23
N ARG A 75 3.06 -10.58 -5.57
CA ARG A 75 1.66 -10.12 -5.47
C ARG A 75 1.22 -9.86 -4.04
N ARG A 76 2.14 -9.94 -3.07
CA ARG A 76 1.84 -9.92 -1.64
C ARG A 76 1.06 -8.67 -1.26
N PHE A 77 1.59 -7.51 -1.58
CA PHE A 77 0.97 -6.24 -1.25
C PHE A 77 0.01 -5.77 -2.33
N LYS A 78 -1.17 -5.32 -1.90
CA LYS A 78 -2.11 -4.56 -2.70
C LYS A 78 -2.39 -3.22 -2.03
N VAL A 79 -2.56 -2.18 -2.83
CA VAL A 79 -3.04 -0.89 -2.34
C VAL A 79 -4.48 -0.75 -2.76
N GLN A 80 -5.37 -0.53 -1.79
CA GLN A 80 -6.75 -0.18 -2.04
C GLN A 80 -6.91 1.32 -1.88
N VAL A 81 -7.47 1.99 -2.89
CA VAL A 81 -7.79 3.41 -2.86
C VAL A 81 -9.29 3.56 -3.08
N GLN A 82 -9.97 4.20 -2.13
CA GLN A 82 -11.36 4.59 -2.25
C GLN A 82 -11.42 6.11 -2.19
N ILE A 83 -11.95 6.75 -3.24
CA ILE A 83 -12.11 8.20 -3.31
C ILE A 83 -13.61 8.52 -3.22
N VAL A 84 -13.98 9.48 -2.38
CA VAL A 84 -15.36 9.90 -2.16
C VAL A 84 -15.46 11.42 -2.33
N GLY A 85 -16.55 11.90 -2.92
CA GLY A 85 -16.78 13.33 -3.16
C GLY A 85 -16.27 13.84 -4.52
N ALA A 86 -15.85 12.96 -5.42
CA ALA A 86 -15.52 13.27 -6.81
C ALA A 86 -16.42 12.49 -7.78
N SER A 87 -16.87 13.13 -8.87
CA SER A 87 -17.57 12.45 -9.96
C SER A 87 -16.61 11.50 -10.68
N GLN A 88 -17.08 10.28 -10.95
CA GLN A 88 -16.35 9.33 -11.80
C GLN A 88 -16.62 9.70 -13.26
N GLU A 89 -15.75 10.51 -13.85
CA GLU A 89 -15.82 10.89 -15.27
C GLU A 89 -14.84 10.04 -16.08
N GLU A 90 -15.34 9.41 -17.16
CA GLU A 90 -14.57 8.49 -18.01
C GLU A 90 -13.34 9.15 -18.65
N ALA A 91 -13.39 10.45 -18.90
CA ALA A 91 -12.31 11.23 -19.49
C ALA A 91 -11.36 11.86 -18.45
N ALA A 92 -11.66 11.80 -17.15
CA ALA A 92 -10.83 12.40 -16.12
C ALA A 92 -9.73 11.42 -15.67
N LEU A 93 -8.47 11.87 -15.64
CA LEU A 93 -7.41 11.21 -14.88
C LEU A 93 -7.76 11.33 -13.39
N ALA A 94 -8.60 10.42 -12.86
CA ALA A 94 -9.22 10.58 -11.55
C ALA A 94 -8.18 10.76 -10.43
N ALA A 95 -7.11 9.94 -10.41
CA ALA A 95 -6.00 10.09 -9.49
C ALA A 95 -4.74 9.35 -9.98
N THR A 96 -3.57 9.73 -9.48
CA THR A 96 -2.32 8.97 -9.64
C THR A 96 -1.85 8.48 -8.27
N LEU A 97 -1.47 7.20 -8.21
CA LEU A 97 -0.81 6.59 -7.07
C LEU A 97 0.63 6.24 -7.42
N HIS A 98 1.60 6.94 -6.84
CA HIS A 98 3.00 6.48 -6.84
C HIS A 98 3.24 5.60 -5.62
N HIS A 99 4.07 4.57 -5.79
CA HIS A 99 4.45 3.67 -4.71
C HIS A 99 5.96 3.50 -4.68
N GLN A 100 6.49 3.32 -3.48
CA GLN A 100 7.88 2.96 -3.23
C GLN A 100 7.93 1.91 -2.12
N LEU A 101 8.60 0.79 -2.40
CA LEU A 101 8.84 -0.28 -1.44
C LEU A 101 10.27 -0.13 -0.88
N ILE A 102 10.39 -0.14 0.44
CA ILE A 102 11.68 -0.12 1.14
C ILE A 102 11.83 -1.45 1.86
N PHE A 103 12.81 -2.23 1.43
CA PHE A 103 13.09 -3.54 2.00
C PHE A 103 14.59 -3.75 2.22
N ARG A 104 14.91 -4.65 3.15
CA ARG A 104 16.27 -5.14 3.40
C ARG A 104 16.33 -6.62 3.03
N VAL A 105 17.37 -7.03 2.32
CA VAL A 105 17.63 -8.45 2.05
C VAL A 105 18.32 -9.08 3.28
N GLN A 106 17.87 -10.26 3.70
CA GLN A 106 18.39 -10.96 4.86
C GLN A 106 18.79 -12.41 4.52
N ASP A 107 19.82 -12.89 5.18
CA ASP A 107 20.32 -14.27 5.16
C ASP A 107 19.64 -15.18 6.17
N HIS A 108 18.80 -14.62 7.05
CA HIS A 108 17.95 -15.32 8.01
C HIS A 108 16.51 -14.80 7.94
N CYS A 109 15.56 -15.68 8.23
CA CYS A 109 14.17 -15.33 8.50
C CYS A 109 13.82 -15.96 9.85
N TYR A 110 13.12 -15.24 10.73
CA TYR A 110 12.50 -15.90 11.87
C TYR A 110 11.40 -16.83 11.32
N ASP A 111 11.55 -18.13 11.51
CA ASP A 111 10.46 -19.08 11.30
C ASP A 111 9.41 -18.79 12.39
N LEU A 112 8.30 -18.17 12.01
CA LEU A 112 7.11 -18.25 12.84
C LEU A 112 6.66 -19.72 12.80
N PRO A 113 6.42 -20.37 13.95
CA PRO A 113 5.95 -21.75 13.95
C PRO A 113 4.65 -21.85 13.16
N THR A 114 4.64 -22.79 12.21
CA THR A 114 3.48 -23.20 11.41
C THR A 114 2.38 -23.78 12.28
#